data_AF-A0A964FEF2-F1
#
_entry.id   AF-A0A964FEF2-F1
#
_cell.length_a   1.000
_cell.length_b   1.000
_cell.length_c   1.000
_cell.angle_alpha   90.00
_cell.angle_beta   90.00
_cell.angle_gamma   90.00
#
_symmetry.space_group_name_H-M   'P 1'
#
loop_
_entity.id
_entity.type
_entity.pdbx_description
1 polymer ?
#
loop_
_entity_poly.entity_id
_entity_poly.type
_entity_poly.pdbx_seq_one_letter_code
_entity_poly.pdbx_strand_id
1 'polypeptide(L)'
;MTRFCRIVTAGFGLLYLAALGLFLVGTFGLFGSERDPLAAVFLVPLGLPWIRLLYGVAQPLLPWLAALSPLLNLAILVATCRLTAGKRR
;
A
#
# COMPACT_ATOMS: atom_id res chain seq x y z
N MET A 1 -11.80 9.56 -16.82
CA MET A 1 -10.43 9.34 -16.33
C MET A 1 -9.45 9.60 -17.45
N THR A 2 -8.51 10.53 -17.29
CA THR A 2 -7.40 10.72 -18.24
C THR A 2 -6.51 9.46 -18.25
N ARG A 3 -5.85 9.18 -19.38
CA ARG A 3 -4.93 8.02 -19.50
C ARG A 3 -3.87 8.03 -18.39
N PHE A 4 -3.35 9.22 -18.05
CA PHE A 4 -2.42 9.43 -16.95
C PHE A 4 -2.96 8.92 -15.59
N CYS A 5 -4.15 9.37 -15.17
CA CYS A 5 -4.77 8.91 -13.92
C CYS A 5 -4.90 7.38 -13.88
N ARG A 6 -5.34 6.77 -14.98
CA ARG A 6 -5.48 5.30 -15.06
C ARG A 6 -4.14 4.59 -14.89
N ILE A 7 -3.09 5.06 -15.58
CA ILE A 7 -1.75 4.47 -15.52
C ILE A 7 -1.17 4.60 -14.11
N VAL A 8 -1.27 5.78 -13.49
CA VAL A 8 -0.72 6.02 -12.15
C VAL A 8 -1.45 5.17 -11.10
N THR A 9 -2.79 5.15 -11.11
CA THR A 9 -3.56 4.34 -10.16
C THR A 9 -3.30 2.85 -10.34
N ALA A 10 -3.24 2.36 -11.58
CA ALA A 10 -2.94 0.96 -11.86
C ALA A 10 -1.51 0.59 -11.44
N GLY A 11 -0.52 1.45 -11.74
CA GLY A 11 0.86 1.25 -11.36
C GLY A 11 1.03 1.19 -9.84
N PHE A 12 0.42 2.12 -9.10
CA PHE A 12 0.43 2.11 -7.64
C PHE A 12 -0.22 0.83 -7.09
N GLY A 13 -1.39 0.44 -7.63
CA GLY A 13 -2.08 -0.77 -7.21
C GLY A 13 -1.26 -2.04 -7.45
N LEU A 14 -0.58 -2.14 -8.60
CA LEU A 14 0.31 -3.27 -8.91
C LEU A 14 1.51 -3.33 -7.97
N LEU A 15 2.16 -2.19 -7.71
CA LEU A 15 3.27 -2.11 -6.75
C LEU A 15 2.82 -2.51 -5.34
N TYR A 16 1.62 -2.07 -4.93
CA TYR A 16 1.06 -2.45 -3.65
C TYR A 16 0.77 -3.96 -3.55
N LEU A 17 0.17 -4.56 -4.58
CA LEU A 17 -0.08 -6.00 -4.60
C LEU A 17 1.24 -6.81 -4.58
N ALA A 18 2.25 -6.37 -5.33
CA ALA A 18 3.56 -7.00 -5.32
C ALA A 18 4.22 -6.91 -3.92
N ALA A 19 4.20 -5.73 -3.30
CA ALA A 19 4.73 -5.54 -1.95
C ALA A 19 3.99 -6.38 -0.91
N LEU A 20 2.66 -6.48 -1.01
CA LEU A 20 1.85 -7.33 -0.14
C LEU A 20 2.19 -8.82 -0.33
N GLY A 21 2.38 -9.25 -1.58
CA GLY A 21 2.83 -10.60 -1.89
C GLY A 21 4.19 -10.92 -1.27
N LEU A 22 5.18 -10.05 -1.45
CA LEU A 22 6.50 -10.19 -0.85
C LEU A 22 6.44 -10.21 0.68
N PHE A 23 5.61 -9.34 1.28
CA PHE A 23 5.37 -9.33 2.71
C PHE A 23 4.83 -10.67 3.21
N LEU A 24 3.83 -11.25 2.54
CA LEU A 24 3.26 -12.55 2.92
C LEU A 24 4.27 -13.69 2.73
N VAL A 25 5.02 -13.67 1.63
CA VAL A 25 6.06 -14.68 1.35
C VAL A 25 7.13 -14.65 2.43
N GLY A 26 7.67 -13.48 2.75
CA GLY A 26 8.70 -13.32 3.78
C GLY A 26 8.16 -13.58 5.19
N THR A 27 6.93 -13.18 5.51
CA THR A 27 6.35 -13.38 6.86
C THR A 27 6.07 -14.86 7.15
N PHE A 28 5.49 -15.57 6.19
CA PHE A 28 5.07 -16.97 6.40
C PHE A 28 6.14 -17.99 5.97
N GLY A 29 7.18 -17.57 5.23
CA GLY A 29 8.17 -18.47 4.64
C GLY A 29 7.57 -19.28 3.49
N LEU A 30 6.71 -18.66 2.68
CA LEU A 30 6.07 -19.34 1.57
C LEU A 30 7.12 -19.72 0.51
N PHE A 31 6.83 -20.77 -0.26
CA PHE A 31 7.69 -21.26 -1.34
C PHE A 31 9.08 -21.73 -0.88
N GLY A 32 9.23 -22.15 0.38
CA GLY A 32 10.51 -22.60 0.94
C GLY A 32 11.49 -21.46 1.25
N SER A 33 11.02 -20.21 1.25
CA SER A 33 11.79 -19.05 1.70
C SER A 33 11.97 -19.08 3.21
N GLU A 34 13.12 -18.61 3.70
CA GLU A 34 13.29 -18.30 5.12
C GLU A 34 12.35 -17.17 5.53
N ARG A 35 11.92 -17.19 6.81
CA ARG A 35 11.06 -16.14 7.36
C ARG A 35 11.88 -14.88 7.58
N ASP A 36 11.52 -13.82 6.88
CA ASP A 36 12.20 -12.53 6.96
C ASP A 36 11.46 -11.58 7.93
N PRO A 37 12.05 -11.23 9.08
CA PRO A 37 11.46 -10.28 10.01
C PRO A 37 11.32 -8.86 9.43
N LEU A 38 12.04 -8.53 8.36
CA LEU A 38 12.00 -7.24 7.68
C LEU A 38 11.12 -7.24 6.42
N ALA A 39 10.36 -8.30 6.16
CA ALA A 39 9.44 -8.36 5.03
C ALA A 39 8.41 -7.19 5.00
N ALA A 40 8.11 -6.59 6.15
CA ALA A 40 7.22 -5.42 6.25
C ALA A 40 7.80 -4.16 5.59
N VAL A 41 9.11 -4.08 5.37
CA VAL A 41 9.78 -2.90 4.78
C VAL A 41 9.27 -2.61 3.36
N PHE A 42 8.85 -3.62 2.60
CA PHE A 42 8.30 -3.41 1.26
C PHE A 42 7.02 -2.57 1.23
N LEU A 43 6.26 -2.55 2.33
CA LEU A 43 5.02 -1.76 2.47
C LEU A 43 5.29 -0.33 2.95
N VAL A 44 6.45 -0.08 3.58
CA VAL A 44 6.76 1.20 4.23
C VAL A 44 6.76 2.39 3.25
N PRO A 45 7.47 2.35 2.11
CA PRO A 45 7.50 3.48 1.18
C PRO A 45 6.11 3.80 0.61
N LEU A 46 5.32 2.76 0.35
CA LEU A 46 3.97 2.87 -0.21
C LEU A 46 2.94 3.38 0.80
N GLY A 47 3.20 3.18 2.10
CA GLY A 47 2.35 3.59 3.21
C GLY A 47 2.63 4.99 3.76
N LEU A 48 3.71 5.64 3.32
CA LEU A 48 4.02 7.01 3.73
C LEU A 48 2.99 8.02 3.18
N PRO A 49 2.73 9.13 3.90
CA PRO A 49 3.26 9.47 5.22
C PRO A 49 2.50 8.79 6.38
N TRP A 50 1.37 8.13 6.10
CA TRP A 50 0.43 7.60 7.09
C TRP A 50 1.06 6.62 8.08
N ILE A 51 2.05 5.85 7.63
CA ILE A 51 2.80 4.94 8.50
C ILE A 51 3.48 5.66 9.68
N ARG A 52 3.85 6.95 9.52
CA ARG A 52 4.42 7.76 10.60
C ARG A 52 3.38 8.17 11.65
N LEU A 53 2.10 7.97 11.40
CA LEU A 53 1.05 8.21 12.41
C LEU A 53 0.82 7.01 13.31
N LEU A 54 1.45 5.87 13.00
CA LEU A 54 1.30 4.62 13.76
C LEU A 54 2.23 4.54 14.98
N TYR A 55 3.03 5.58 15.24
CA TYR A 55 3.85 5.65 16.45
C TYR A 55 2.94 5.60 17.70
N GLY A 56 3.23 4.65 18.60
CA GLY A 56 2.47 4.47 19.85
C GLY A 56 1.23 3.59 19.73
N VAL A 57 0.93 3.01 18.56
CA VAL A 57 -0.17 2.05 18.41
C VAL A 57 0.21 0.70 19.01
N ALA A 58 -0.78 0.03 19.63
CA ALA A 58 -0.61 -1.30 20.18
C ALA A 58 -0.12 -2.33 19.13
N GLN A 59 0.81 -3.18 19.56
CA GLN A 59 1.55 -4.16 18.76
C GLN A 59 0.66 -5.12 17.96
N PRO A 60 -0.51 -5.58 18.47
CA PRO A 60 -1.39 -6.44 17.69
C PRO A 60 -2.01 -5.74 16.47
N LEU A 61 -2.25 -4.43 16.56
CA LEU A 61 -2.90 -3.63 15.51
C LEU A 61 -1.91 -3.08 14.49
N LEU A 62 -0.67 -2.88 14.91
CA LEU A 62 0.39 -2.27 14.11
C LEU A 62 0.57 -2.93 12.71
N PRO A 63 0.70 -4.27 12.56
CA PRO A 63 0.87 -4.87 11.24
C PRO A 63 -0.34 -4.68 10.33
N TRP A 64 -1.55 -4.71 10.88
CA TRP A 64 -2.77 -4.47 10.11
C TRP A 64 -2.84 -3.03 9.62
N LEU A 65 -2.61 -2.06 10.50
CA LEU A 65 -2.63 -0.65 10.12
C LEU A 65 -1.50 -0.28 9.16
N ALA A 66 -0.31 -0.86 9.35
CA ALA A 66 0.80 -0.70 8.42
C ALA A 66 0.46 -1.27 7.05
N ALA A 67 -0.16 -2.46 6.97
CA ALA A 67 -0.59 -3.06 5.71
C ALA A 67 -1.74 -2.29 5.03
N LEU A 68 -2.61 -1.63 5.80
CA LEU A 68 -3.69 -0.78 5.30
C LEU A 68 -3.21 0.63 4.90
N SER A 69 -2.03 1.06 5.36
CA SER A 69 -1.54 2.42 5.06
C SER A 69 -1.39 2.75 3.57
N PRO A 70 -0.97 1.84 2.67
CA PRO A 70 -0.93 2.14 1.24
C PRO A 70 -2.33 2.24 0.61
N LEU A 71 -3.35 1.60 1.19
CA LEU A 71 -4.72 1.72 0.69
C LEU A 71 -5.26 3.14 0.83
N LEU A 72 -4.82 3.91 1.85
CA LEU A 72 -5.15 5.32 1.97
C LEU A 72 -4.63 6.12 0.77
N ASN A 73 -3.38 5.88 0.35
CA ASN A 73 -2.81 6.52 -0.83
C ASN A 73 -3.57 6.14 -2.10
N LEU A 74 -3.89 4.87 -2.28
CA LEU A 74 -4.68 4.41 -3.43
C LEU A 74 -6.08 5.04 -3.44
N ALA A 75 -6.74 5.13 -2.28
CA ALA A 75 -8.06 5.74 -2.14
C ALA A 75 -8.03 7.24 -2.49
N ILE A 76 -7.01 7.98 -2.02
CA ILE A 76 -6.82 9.40 -2.35
C ILE A 76 -6.58 9.59 -3.85
N LEU A 77 -5.74 8.76 -4.46
CA LEU A 77 -5.49 8.76 -5.92
C LEU A 77 -6.78 8.52 -6.70
N VAL A 78 -7.58 7.52 -6.32
CA VAL A 78 -8.85 7.22 -6.97
C VAL A 78 -9.84 8.38 -6.79
N ALA A 79 -9.98 8.91 -5.58
CA ALA A 79 -10.89 10.01 -5.28
C ALA A 79 -10.53 11.27 -6.06
N THR A 80 -9.26 11.70 -6.04
CA THR A 80 -8.79 12.88 -6.78
C THR A 80 -8.97 12.71 -8.29
N CYS A 81 -8.66 11.54 -8.85
CA CYS A 81 -8.88 11.25 -10.27
C CYS A 81 -10.36 11.18 -10.66
N ARG A 82 -11.26 10.75 -9.77
CA ARG A 82 -12.71 10.75 -10.00
C ARG A 82 -13.29 12.16 -9.94
N LEU A 83 -12.93 12.94 -8.93
CA LEU A 83 -13.40 14.32 -8.74
C LEU A 83 -12.96 15.23 -9.88
N THR A 84 -11.70 15.12 -10.32
CA THR A 84 -11.18 15.90 -11.46
C THR A 84 -11.78 15.46 -12.79
N ALA A 85 -12.09 14.17 -12.97
CA ALA A 85 -12.77 13.69 -14.17
C ALA A 85 -14.24 14.15 -14.24
N GLY A 86 -14.94 14.23 -13.10
CA GLY A 86 -16.30 14.74 -13.01
C GLY A 86 -16.41 16.24 -13.26
N LYS A 87 -15.39 17.01 -12.83
CA LYS A 87 -15.33 18.48 -13.00
C LYS A 87 -14.92 18.93 -14.42
N ARG A 88 -14.42 18.02 -15.26
CA ARG A 88 -13.98 18.29 -16.64
C ARG A 88 -15.02 17.89 -17.71
N ARG A 89 -16.19 17.44 -17.28
CA ARG A 89 -17.38 17.17 -18.10
C ARG A 89 -18.39 18.29 -17.89
#